data_AF-A0A947QSN6-F1
#
_entry.id   AF-A0A947QSN6-F1
#
_cell.length_a   1.000
_cell.length_b   1.000
_cell.length_c   1.000
_cell.angle_alpha   90.00
_cell.angle_beta   90.00
_cell.angle_gamma   90.00
#
_symmetry.space_group_name_H-M   'P 1'
#
loop_
_entity.id
_entity.type
_entity.pdbx_description
1 polymer ?
#
loop_
_entity_poly.entity_id
_entity_poly.type
_entity_poly.pdbx_seq_one_letter_code
_entity_poly.pdbx_strand_id
1 'polypeptide(L)'
;MPERSEPTISKENKLSSMLGLFSITSLIALIIVGWLVFEFFSGGMYRFYASALFTFYGLTKHMWVAVMMLGVFQTLILIPVRIIRVQRQNNIKEFQKSITKTGDSTFQVRKLHQKLKIGDKTFSFYLVDFVIQLLTFITMGRLFLTDFYAQKLLPSRLYGFVPYPEYPIQSTWFKLPYLSVTQTINLGLKWVLIGWAVIVGLYMIILFVRKTVRRYQAKHANSSTPKILTKYTGGSVVIIMLIVWYLLTHLPTGVEFKIFTGDVSVPNRTLNTITAFSTFFLLLWFAVPKIVRTGRLAVQKGIPVESVETTQKQMFKDSVFSAILIGLGAYFITNHIPSAFELSIFTLEIISLSSPFTLDKMILKHQAKQAPEPEPDVDDFTPST
;
A
#
# COMPACT_ATOMS: atom_id res chain seq x y z
N MET A 1 -15.23 -41.15 9.36
CA MET A 1 -15.82 -39.84 9.72
C MET A 1 -14.68 -38.99 10.27
N PRO A 2 -14.37 -37.81 9.73
CA PRO A 2 -13.34 -36.96 10.31
C PRO A 2 -13.90 -36.29 11.56
N GLU A 3 -13.17 -36.40 12.68
CA GLU A 3 -13.42 -35.65 13.91
C GLU A 3 -13.48 -34.15 13.60
N ARG A 4 -14.63 -33.54 13.86
CA ARG A 4 -14.74 -32.09 13.91
C ARG A 4 -13.99 -31.62 15.14
N SER A 5 -12.80 -31.06 14.95
CA SER A 5 -12.17 -30.25 15.97
C SER A 5 -13.10 -29.08 16.33
N GLU A 6 -13.68 -29.15 17.53
CA GLU A 6 -14.47 -28.04 18.06
C GLU A 6 -13.57 -26.81 18.18
N PRO A 7 -14.02 -25.63 17.70
CA PRO A 7 -13.24 -24.41 17.89
C PRO A 7 -13.12 -24.16 19.40
N THR A 8 -11.90 -24.15 19.92
CA THR A 8 -11.58 -23.78 21.29
C THR A 8 -12.01 -22.33 21.54
N ILE A 9 -13.26 -22.15 21.97
CA ILE A 9 -13.80 -20.88 22.43
C ILE A 9 -13.11 -20.56 23.76
N SER A 10 -12.18 -19.59 23.74
CA SER A 10 -11.49 -19.10 24.93
C SER A 10 -12.49 -18.75 26.04
N LYS A 11 -12.22 -19.13 27.30
CA LYS A 11 -13.12 -18.91 28.46
C LYS A 11 -13.69 -17.49 28.58
N GLU A 12 -12.98 -16.47 28.10
CA GLU A 12 -13.45 -15.06 28.00
C GLU A 12 -14.75 -14.90 27.18
N ASN A 13 -14.99 -15.75 26.17
CA ASN A 13 -16.17 -15.68 25.29
C ASN A 13 -17.43 -16.29 25.90
N LYS A 14 -17.32 -17.16 26.91
CA LYS A 14 -18.50 -17.79 27.56
C LYS A 14 -19.25 -16.79 28.45
N LEU A 15 -18.53 -15.87 29.10
CA LEU A 15 -19.11 -14.84 29.96
C LEU A 15 -19.83 -13.75 29.15
N SER A 16 -19.30 -13.35 28.00
CA SER A 16 -19.94 -12.34 27.13
C SER A 16 -21.17 -12.90 26.39
N SER A 17 -21.19 -14.19 26.04
CA SER A 17 -22.37 -14.81 25.40
C SER A 17 -23.57 -14.93 26.35
N MET A 18 -23.33 -14.99 27.67
CA MET A 18 -24.38 -15.23 28.66
C MET A 18 -25.14 -13.95 29.06
N LEU A 19 -24.52 -12.76 28.90
CA LEU A 19 -25.07 -11.48 29.34
C LEU A 19 -25.62 -10.61 28.21
N GLY A 20 -25.47 -11.00 26.94
CA GLY A 20 -25.91 -10.19 25.78
C GLY A 20 -25.19 -8.83 25.63
N LEU A 21 -24.22 -8.55 26.50
CA LEU A 21 -23.41 -7.33 26.56
C LEU A 21 -22.18 -7.47 25.67
N PHE A 22 -21.72 -6.34 25.13
CA PHE A 22 -20.47 -6.27 24.37
C PHE A 22 -19.29 -6.82 25.19
N SER A 23 -18.36 -7.54 24.55
CA SER A 23 -17.08 -7.88 25.16
C SER A 23 -16.37 -6.63 25.67
N ILE A 24 -15.68 -6.73 26.82
CA ILE A 24 -14.91 -5.64 27.45
C ILE A 24 -13.96 -4.99 26.42
N THR A 25 -13.37 -5.80 25.54
CA THR A 25 -12.45 -5.31 24.50
C THR A 25 -13.15 -4.44 23.45
N SER A 26 -14.36 -4.82 23.02
CA SER A 26 -15.19 -4.00 22.14
C SER A 26 -15.67 -2.73 22.84
N LEU A 27 -15.99 -2.81 24.13
CA LEU A 27 -16.40 -1.64 24.92
C LEU A 27 -15.26 -0.61 25.03
N ILE A 28 -14.05 -1.07 25.38
CA ILE A 28 -12.86 -0.21 25.43
C ILE A 28 -12.58 0.42 24.07
N ALA A 29 -12.63 -0.37 22.99
CA ALA A 29 -12.43 0.16 21.64
C ALA A 29 -13.48 1.22 21.27
N LEU A 30 -14.75 1.02 21.64
CA LEU A 30 -15.82 1.97 21.39
C LEU A 30 -15.65 3.26 22.21
N ILE A 31 -15.20 3.15 23.47
CA ILE A 31 -14.85 4.32 24.30
C ILE A 31 -13.71 5.10 23.66
N ILE A 32 -12.64 4.42 23.21
CA ILE A 32 -11.50 5.08 22.54
C ILE A 32 -11.97 5.77 21.26
N VAL A 33 -12.78 5.10 20.42
CA VAL A 33 -13.33 5.68 19.19
C VAL A 33 -14.21 6.88 19.51
N GLY A 34 -15.11 6.78 20.49
CA GLY A 34 -15.98 7.87 20.92
C GLY A 34 -15.18 9.08 21.41
N TRP A 35 -14.14 8.84 22.21
CA TRP A 35 -13.23 9.88 22.69
C TRP A 35 -12.46 10.54 21.54
N LEU A 36 -11.93 9.78 20.60
CA LEU A 36 -11.23 10.32 19.42
C LEU A 36 -12.15 11.18 18.55
N VAL A 37 -13.39 10.73 18.32
CA VAL A 37 -14.40 11.49 17.57
C VAL A 37 -14.75 12.77 18.30
N PHE A 38 -14.93 12.72 19.62
CA PHE A 38 -15.15 13.90 20.44
C PHE A 38 -13.99 14.90 20.33
N GLU A 39 -12.74 14.45 20.47
CA GLU A 39 -11.53 15.27 20.32
C GLU A 39 -11.36 15.88 18.93
N PHE A 40 -11.82 15.17 17.90
CA PHE A 40 -11.85 15.69 16.53
C PHE A 40 -12.84 16.86 16.41
N PHE A 41 -14.08 16.69 16.88
CA PHE A 41 -15.11 17.73 16.79
C PHE A 41 -14.88 18.92 17.75
N SER A 42 -14.29 18.68 18.92
CA SER A 42 -13.89 19.75 19.86
C SER A 42 -12.73 20.61 19.31
N GLY A 43 -12.02 20.10 18.30
CA GLY A 43 -10.85 20.74 17.71
C GLY A 43 -9.54 20.46 18.47
N GLY A 44 -9.54 19.54 19.43
CA GLY A 44 -8.34 19.12 20.15
C GLY A 44 -7.31 18.49 19.23
N MET A 45 -7.73 17.63 18.29
CA MET A 45 -6.82 17.08 17.26
C MET A 45 -6.20 18.19 16.39
N TYR A 46 -7.01 19.17 15.96
CA TYR A 46 -6.51 20.31 15.18
C TYR A 46 -5.48 21.10 15.97
N ARG A 47 -5.78 21.40 17.24
CA ARG A 47 -4.86 22.09 18.15
C ARG A 47 -3.55 21.32 18.35
N PHE A 48 -3.62 19.99 18.47
CA PHE A 48 -2.46 19.13 18.60
C PHE A 48 -1.53 19.20 17.38
N TYR A 49 -2.06 18.98 16.18
CA TYR A 49 -1.25 19.00 14.95
C TYR A 49 -0.76 20.41 14.59
N ALA A 50 -1.58 21.45 14.79
CA ALA A 50 -1.15 22.84 14.62
C ALA A 50 -0.01 23.17 15.59
N SER A 51 -0.16 22.81 16.86
CA SER A 51 0.87 23.04 17.88
C SER A 51 2.18 22.32 17.57
N ALA A 52 2.11 21.06 17.10
CA ALA A 52 3.28 20.31 16.66
C ALA A 52 3.98 21.01 15.48
N LEU A 53 3.22 21.40 14.44
CA LEU A 53 3.75 22.10 13.28
C LEU A 53 4.45 23.41 13.66
N PHE A 54 3.80 24.25 14.48
CA PHE A 54 4.37 25.54 14.89
C PHE A 54 5.52 25.39 15.88
N THR A 55 5.55 24.32 16.68
CA THR A 55 6.74 23.98 17.48
C THR A 55 7.93 23.65 16.57
N PHE A 56 7.71 22.79 15.56
CA PHE A 56 8.73 22.45 14.58
C PHE A 56 9.20 23.64 13.75
N TYR A 57 8.28 24.55 13.39
CA TYR A 57 8.63 25.81 12.75
C TYR A 57 9.41 26.73 13.68
N GLY A 58 9.03 26.83 14.95
CA GLY A 58 9.76 27.61 15.95
C GLY A 58 11.22 27.17 16.09
N LEU A 59 11.46 25.85 16.01
CA LEU A 59 12.79 25.23 16.10
C LEU A 59 13.62 25.39 14.81
N THR A 60 13.00 25.21 13.64
CA THR A 60 13.74 25.14 12.36
C THR A 60 13.76 26.46 11.60
N LYS A 61 12.80 27.35 11.86
CA LYS A 61 12.52 28.56 11.07
C LYS A 61 12.26 28.31 9.57
N HIS A 62 12.05 27.04 9.19
CA HIS A 62 11.80 26.62 7.82
C HIS A 62 10.49 25.84 7.75
N MET A 63 9.45 26.44 7.16
CA MET A 63 8.11 25.85 7.15
C MET A 63 8.07 24.51 6.40
N TRP A 64 8.77 24.37 5.28
CA TRP A 64 8.83 23.08 4.58
C TRP A 64 9.51 21.98 5.40
N VAL A 65 10.53 22.32 6.19
CA VAL A 65 11.17 21.36 7.12
C VAL A 65 10.21 21.00 8.24
N ALA A 66 9.49 21.98 8.80
CA ALA A 66 8.49 21.74 9.82
C ALA A 66 7.37 20.80 9.35
N VAL A 67 6.94 20.93 8.10
CA VAL A 67 5.96 20.02 7.45
C VAL A 67 6.51 18.61 7.32
N MET A 68 7.77 18.43 6.89
CA MET A 68 8.39 17.10 6.86
C MET A 68 8.52 16.50 8.27
N MET A 69 8.95 17.31 9.26
CA MET A 69 9.04 16.85 10.65
C MET A 69 7.67 16.48 11.22
N LEU A 70 6.59 17.15 10.81
CA LEU A 70 5.23 16.76 11.17
C LEU A 70 4.89 15.36 10.64
N GLY A 71 5.24 15.05 9.39
CA GLY A 71 5.06 13.72 8.81
C GLY A 71 5.88 12.64 9.53
N VAL A 72 7.15 12.95 9.85
CA VAL A 72 8.00 12.05 10.65
C VAL A 72 7.40 11.82 12.04
N PHE A 73 7.00 12.89 12.72
CA PHE A 73 6.40 12.86 14.05
C PHE A 73 5.11 12.03 14.08
N GLN A 74 4.23 12.23 13.11
CA GLN A 74 3.03 11.41 12.95
C GLN A 74 3.39 9.93 12.77
N THR A 75 4.40 9.63 11.96
CA THR A 75 4.84 8.24 11.78
C THR A 75 5.33 7.64 13.09
N LEU A 76 6.13 8.38 13.87
CA LEU A 76 6.64 7.95 15.17
C LEU A 76 5.50 7.64 16.15
N ILE A 77 4.49 8.50 16.23
CA ILE A 77 3.30 8.28 17.06
C ILE A 77 2.55 7.00 16.65
N LEU A 78 2.50 6.70 15.35
CA LEU A 78 1.78 5.55 14.82
C LEU A 78 2.60 4.25 14.82
N ILE A 79 3.87 4.25 15.23
CA ILE A 79 4.70 3.04 15.30
C ILE A 79 4.05 1.92 16.15
N PRO A 80 3.54 2.18 17.38
CA PRO A 80 2.92 1.13 18.18
C PRO A 80 1.73 0.47 17.48
N VAL A 81 0.89 1.28 16.84
CA VAL A 81 -0.28 0.80 16.07
C VAL A 81 0.20 -0.03 14.88
N ARG A 82 1.26 0.42 14.18
CA ARG A 82 1.86 -0.33 13.08
C ARG A 82 2.41 -1.68 13.51
N ILE A 83 3.10 -1.75 14.65
CA ILE A 83 3.63 -3.01 15.21
C ILE A 83 2.49 -4.01 15.42
N ILE A 84 1.42 -3.60 16.12
CA ILE A 84 0.28 -4.49 16.40
C ILE A 84 -0.39 -4.95 15.09
N ARG A 85 -0.52 -4.07 14.10
CA ARG A 85 -1.06 -4.39 12.77
C ARG A 85 -0.22 -5.47 12.07
N VAL A 86 1.10 -5.33 12.06
CA VAL A 86 2.01 -6.32 11.45
C VAL A 86 1.92 -7.65 12.18
N GLN A 87 1.95 -7.66 13.51
CA GLN A 87 1.83 -8.89 14.31
C GLN A 87 0.52 -9.64 14.03
N ARG A 88 -0.57 -8.92 13.77
CA ARG A 88 -1.90 -9.51 13.53
C ARG A 88 -2.22 -9.74 12.06
N GLN A 89 -1.30 -9.48 11.13
CA GLN A 89 -1.55 -9.51 9.69
C GLN A 89 -2.04 -10.88 9.19
N ASN A 90 -1.57 -11.99 9.79
CA ASN A 90 -2.02 -13.33 9.43
C ASN A 90 -3.50 -13.57 9.80
N ASN A 91 -3.92 -13.12 10.99
CA ASN A 91 -5.31 -13.16 11.43
C ASN A 91 -6.22 -12.33 10.51
N ILE A 92 -5.72 -11.21 9.97
CA ILE A 92 -6.47 -10.42 8.96
C ILE A 92 -6.69 -11.22 7.70
N LYS A 93 -5.64 -11.84 7.16
CA LYS A 93 -5.71 -12.57 5.90
C LYS A 93 -6.68 -13.74 6.03
N GLU A 94 -6.67 -14.42 7.16
CA GLU A 94 -7.63 -15.47 7.48
C GLU A 94 -9.05 -14.94 7.62
N PHE A 95 -9.23 -13.82 8.32
CA PHE A 95 -10.53 -13.17 8.45
C PHE A 95 -11.11 -12.74 7.09
N GLN A 96 -10.32 -12.04 6.28
CA GLN A 96 -10.70 -11.64 4.92
C GLN A 96 -11.06 -12.86 4.07
N LYS A 97 -10.24 -13.91 4.09
CA LYS A 97 -10.52 -15.17 3.38
C LYS A 97 -11.83 -15.82 3.85
N SER A 98 -12.16 -15.70 5.14
CA SER A 98 -13.42 -16.20 5.71
C SER A 98 -14.65 -15.36 5.34
N ILE A 99 -14.48 -14.09 4.98
CA ILE A 99 -15.54 -13.20 4.50
C ILE A 99 -15.75 -13.38 3.00
N THR A 100 -14.67 -13.40 2.21
CA THR A 100 -14.74 -13.52 0.74
C THR A 100 -15.32 -14.86 0.28
N LYS A 101 -15.17 -15.92 1.08
CA LYS A 101 -15.79 -17.23 0.79
C LYS A 101 -17.32 -17.22 0.85
N THR A 102 -17.95 -16.24 1.49
CA THR A 102 -19.39 -16.30 1.80
C THR A 102 -20.27 -15.59 0.76
N GLY A 103 -19.70 -14.77 -0.14
CA GLY A 103 -20.37 -14.27 -1.36
C GLY A 103 -21.56 -13.29 -1.20
N ASP A 104 -22.31 -13.35 -0.10
CA ASP A 104 -23.53 -12.58 0.15
C ASP A 104 -23.27 -11.35 1.04
N SER A 105 -23.53 -10.14 0.53
CA SER A 105 -23.34 -8.86 1.21
C SER A 105 -24.13 -8.74 2.52
N THR A 106 -25.32 -9.34 2.58
CA THR A 106 -26.21 -9.28 3.75
C THR A 106 -25.66 -10.15 4.89
N PHE A 107 -25.07 -11.28 4.54
CA PHE A 107 -24.42 -12.18 5.48
C PHE A 107 -23.11 -11.60 6.03
N GLN A 108 -22.40 -10.80 5.22
CA GLN A 108 -21.19 -10.08 5.67
C GLN A 108 -21.51 -9.08 6.77
N VAL A 109 -22.58 -8.30 6.64
CA VAL A 109 -23.02 -7.33 7.67
C VAL A 109 -23.41 -8.06 8.97
N ARG A 110 -24.16 -9.17 8.88
CA ARG A 110 -24.51 -9.97 10.07
C ARG A 110 -23.28 -10.56 10.74
N LYS A 111 -22.31 -11.09 9.98
CA LYS A 111 -21.06 -11.64 10.50
C LYS A 111 -20.17 -10.56 11.13
N LEU A 112 -20.19 -9.33 10.59
CA LEU A 112 -19.55 -8.16 11.16
C LEU A 112 -20.16 -7.80 12.53
N HIS A 113 -21.48 -7.69 12.59
CA HIS A 113 -22.21 -7.46 13.85
C HIS A 113 -21.95 -8.57 14.88
N GLN A 114 -21.93 -9.82 14.44
CA GLN A 114 -21.66 -10.97 15.30
C GLN A 114 -20.23 -10.91 15.86
N LYS A 115 -19.23 -10.57 15.03
CA LYS A 115 -17.84 -10.42 15.45
C LYS A 115 -17.61 -9.24 16.39
N LEU A 116 -18.33 -8.12 16.19
CA LEU A 116 -18.38 -6.99 17.11
C LEU A 116 -18.95 -7.39 18.49
N LYS A 117 -20.05 -8.17 18.50
CA LYS A 117 -20.66 -8.68 19.73
C LYS A 117 -19.76 -9.71 20.44
N ILE A 118 -19.11 -10.58 19.67
CA ILE A 118 -18.19 -11.61 20.21
C ILE A 118 -16.92 -10.98 20.79
N GLY A 119 -16.53 -9.76 20.40
CA GLY A 119 -15.34 -9.13 20.94
C GLY A 119 -14.05 -9.62 20.32
N ASP A 120 -14.04 -9.78 19.00
CA ASP A 120 -12.81 -10.14 18.30
C ASP A 120 -11.79 -9.01 18.48
N LYS A 121 -10.80 -9.23 19.37
CA LYS A 121 -9.71 -8.29 19.67
C LYS A 121 -9.06 -7.75 18.39
N THR A 122 -9.00 -8.58 17.36
CA THR A 122 -8.42 -8.23 16.06
C THR A 122 -9.28 -7.18 15.37
N PHE A 123 -10.59 -7.40 15.30
CA PHE A 123 -11.54 -6.47 14.69
C PHE A 123 -11.58 -5.11 15.42
N SER A 124 -11.70 -5.13 16.75
CA SER A 124 -11.78 -3.91 17.57
C SER A 124 -10.53 -3.04 17.41
N PHE A 125 -9.35 -3.66 17.32
CA PHE A 125 -8.12 -2.96 17.02
C PHE A 125 -8.14 -2.29 15.64
N TYR A 126 -8.62 -2.98 14.59
CA TYR A 126 -8.74 -2.40 13.25
C TYR A 126 -9.66 -1.19 13.21
N LEU A 127 -10.77 -1.24 13.95
CA LEU A 127 -11.69 -0.12 14.01
C LEU A 127 -10.99 1.11 14.59
N VAL A 128 -10.29 0.96 15.72
CA VAL A 128 -9.54 2.05 16.36
C VAL A 128 -8.46 2.59 15.43
N ASP A 129 -7.65 1.70 14.86
CA ASP A 129 -6.56 2.04 13.94
C ASP A 129 -7.06 2.80 12.69
N PHE A 130 -8.15 2.33 12.09
CA PHE A 130 -8.82 3.01 10.97
C PHE A 130 -9.32 4.40 11.35
N VAL A 131 -9.98 4.54 12.51
CA VAL A 131 -10.48 5.84 12.99
C VAL A 131 -9.32 6.81 13.26
N ILE A 132 -8.24 6.36 13.90
CA ILE A 132 -7.04 7.19 14.13
C ILE A 132 -6.49 7.72 12.81
N GLN A 133 -6.33 6.84 11.81
CA GLN A 133 -5.79 7.23 10.49
C GLN A 133 -6.71 8.20 9.76
N LEU A 134 -8.01 7.93 9.76
CA LEU A 134 -9.01 8.79 9.12
C LEU A 134 -9.04 10.19 9.74
N LEU A 135 -9.18 10.27 11.08
CA LEU A 135 -9.27 11.56 11.77
C LEU A 135 -7.97 12.37 11.68
N THR A 136 -6.82 11.69 11.73
CA THR A 136 -5.50 12.31 11.52
C THR A 136 -5.38 12.89 10.12
N PHE A 137 -5.73 12.11 9.09
CA PHE A 137 -5.70 12.56 7.70
C PHE A 137 -6.60 13.77 7.46
N ILE A 138 -7.86 13.72 7.94
CA ILE A 138 -8.80 14.84 7.80
C ILE A 138 -8.29 16.08 8.54
N THR A 139 -7.72 15.90 9.73
CA THR A 139 -7.23 17.01 10.56
C THR A 139 -6.02 17.70 9.91
N MET A 140 -5.05 16.94 9.41
CA MET A 140 -3.92 17.52 8.67
C MET A 140 -4.37 18.18 7.37
N GLY A 141 -5.28 17.55 6.61
CA GLY A 141 -5.85 18.17 5.42
C GLY A 141 -6.51 19.50 5.74
N ARG A 142 -7.33 19.55 6.80
CA ARG A 142 -7.94 20.79 7.29
C ARG A 142 -6.90 21.83 7.73
N LEU A 143 -5.83 21.40 8.41
CA LEU A 143 -4.75 22.28 8.83
C LEU A 143 -4.09 22.95 7.63
N PHE A 144 -3.74 22.22 6.58
CA PHE A 144 -3.10 22.85 5.41
C PHE A 144 -4.08 23.65 4.56
N LEU A 145 -5.37 23.32 4.57
CA LEU A 145 -6.41 24.07 3.85
C LEU A 145 -6.85 25.37 4.54
N THR A 146 -6.57 25.58 5.83
CA THR A 146 -6.95 26.82 6.54
C THR A 146 -6.13 28.05 6.14
N ASP A 147 -5.27 27.94 5.13
CA ASP A 147 -4.43 29.02 4.58
C ASP A 147 -3.71 29.83 5.68
N PHE A 148 -3.16 29.11 6.67
CA PHE A 148 -2.39 29.73 7.75
C PHE A 148 -1.06 30.32 7.26
N TYR A 149 -0.76 30.22 5.96
CA TYR A 149 0.39 30.86 5.30
C TYR A 149 0.13 32.35 5.09
N ALA A 150 -1.07 32.70 4.63
CA ALA A 150 -1.50 34.08 4.43
C ALA A 150 -2.24 34.66 5.64
N GLN A 151 -3.03 33.85 6.34
CA GLN A 151 -3.87 34.29 7.46
C GLN A 151 -3.30 33.86 8.81
N LYS A 152 -3.36 34.77 9.79
CA LYS A 152 -2.93 34.49 11.16
C LYS A 152 -3.82 33.43 11.79
N LEU A 153 -3.23 32.35 12.27
CA LEU A 153 -3.96 31.34 13.02
C LEU A 153 -4.39 31.93 14.37
N LEU A 154 -5.65 31.76 14.78
CA LEU A 154 -6.10 32.20 16.11
C LEU A 154 -5.20 31.58 17.22
N PRO A 155 -4.59 32.37 18.12
CA PRO A 155 -3.69 31.84 19.16
C PRO A 155 -4.33 30.78 20.06
N SER A 156 -5.66 30.84 20.26
CA SER A 156 -6.43 29.84 21.01
C SER A 156 -6.40 28.43 20.40
N ARG A 157 -6.02 28.32 19.12
CA ARG A 157 -5.83 27.04 18.40
C ARG A 157 -4.45 26.43 18.63
N LEU A 158 -3.60 27.04 19.46
CA LEU A 158 -2.29 26.52 19.84
C LEU A 158 -2.24 26.25 21.35
N TYR A 159 -1.35 25.35 21.79
CA TYR A 159 -1.04 25.24 23.21
C TYR A 159 -0.17 26.44 23.66
N GLY A 160 -0.31 26.85 24.91
CA GLY A 160 0.35 28.06 25.43
C GLY A 160 1.88 28.00 25.43
N PHE A 161 2.47 26.80 25.38
CA PHE A 161 3.93 26.62 25.30
C PHE A 161 4.48 26.74 23.87
N VAL A 162 3.63 26.83 22.84
CA VAL A 162 4.07 26.87 21.45
C VAL A 162 4.46 28.31 21.10
N PRO A 163 5.70 28.56 20.60
CA PRO A 163 6.08 29.88 20.15
C PRO A 163 5.19 30.30 18.98
N TYR A 164 4.49 31.43 19.13
CA TYR A 164 3.66 31.96 18.05
C TYR A 164 4.58 32.49 16.93
N PRO A 165 4.36 32.09 15.66
CA PRO A 165 5.24 32.49 14.56
C PRO A 165 5.08 33.98 14.23
N GLU A 166 6.15 34.59 13.75
CA GLU A 166 6.07 35.86 13.05
C GLU A 166 5.47 35.64 11.66
N TYR A 167 4.56 36.54 11.27
CA TYR A 167 3.88 36.51 9.98
C TYR A 167 4.40 37.63 9.07
N PRO A 168 4.50 37.41 7.74
CA PRO A 168 4.14 36.18 7.02
C PRO A 168 5.12 35.03 7.32
N ILE A 169 4.62 33.79 7.22
CA ILE A 169 5.43 32.58 7.44
C ILE A 169 6.58 32.56 6.44
N GLN A 170 7.80 32.37 6.94
CA GLN A 170 9.01 32.39 6.13
C GLN A 170 9.36 30.98 5.62
N SER A 171 10.22 30.94 4.60
CA SER A 171 10.80 29.70 4.08
C SER A 171 9.73 28.66 3.68
N THR A 172 8.76 29.10 2.89
CA THR A 172 7.72 28.24 2.30
C THR A 172 8.24 27.43 1.11
N TRP A 173 9.39 27.81 0.55
CA TRP A 173 9.96 27.14 -0.62
C TRP A 173 10.74 25.91 -0.20
N PHE A 174 10.23 24.73 -0.55
CA PHE A 174 10.94 23.48 -0.35
C PHE A 174 11.96 23.22 -1.45
N LYS A 175 13.01 22.51 -1.10
CA LYS A 175 14.14 22.17 -1.98
C LYS A 175 14.39 20.68 -1.87
N LEU A 176 13.80 19.90 -2.78
CA LEU A 176 14.00 18.45 -2.83
C LEU A 176 15.09 18.13 -3.86
N PRO A 177 16.24 17.58 -3.45
CA PRO A 177 17.24 17.12 -4.41
C PRO A 177 16.69 15.91 -5.18
N TYR A 178 16.83 15.93 -6.50
CA TYR A 178 16.52 14.81 -7.37
C TYR A 178 17.61 14.64 -8.42
N LEU A 179 17.78 13.40 -8.87
CA LEU A 179 18.69 13.07 -9.96
C LEU A 179 18.00 13.44 -11.28
N SER A 180 18.55 14.42 -11.98
CA SER A 180 18.12 14.80 -13.31
C SER A 180 19.10 14.26 -14.34
N VAL A 181 18.58 13.62 -15.38
CA VAL A 181 19.36 13.25 -16.55
C VAL A 181 19.61 14.53 -17.35
N THR A 182 20.87 14.99 -17.39
CA THR A 182 21.25 16.23 -18.09
C THR A 182 21.61 15.99 -19.54
N GLN A 183 22.25 14.86 -19.80
CA GLN A 183 22.68 14.46 -21.12
C GLN A 183 22.21 13.05 -21.39
N THR A 184 21.48 12.91 -22.49
CA THR A 184 21.19 11.63 -23.10
C THR A 184 22.04 11.47 -24.34
N ILE A 185 22.63 10.30 -24.52
CA ILE A 185 23.15 9.93 -25.83
C ILE A 185 22.11 9.10 -26.55
N ASN A 186 21.91 9.42 -27.82
CA ASN A 186 21.22 8.53 -28.73
C ASN A 186 22.30 7.63 -29.33
N LEU A 187 22.33 6.36 -28.93
CA LEU A 187 23.25 5.38 -29.51
C LEU A 187 22.96 5.17 -31.01
N GLY A 188 21.79 5.57 -31.49
CA GLY A 188 21.38 5.48 -32.87
C GLY A 188 20.68 4.17 -33.18
N LEU A 189 20.00 4.15 -34.33
CA LEU A 189 19.14 3.04 -34.74
C LEU A 189 19.91 1.71 -34.84
N LYS A 190 21.20 1.74 -35.16
CA LYS A 190 22.05 0.54 -35.26
C LYS A 190 22.06 -0.27 -33.96
N TRP A 191 22.23 0.39 -32.82
CA TRP A 191 22.26 -0.28 -31.51
C TRP A 191 20.87 -0.74 -31.07
N VAL A 192 19.82 0.02 -31.42
CA VAL A 192 18.44 -0.41 -31.22
C VAL A 192 18.17 -1.71 -31.98
N LEU A 193 18.56 -1.79 -33.25
CA LEU A 193 18.39 -2.99 -34.09
C LEU A 193 19.19 -4.17 -33.54
N ILE A 194 20.41 -3.95 -33.05
CA ILE A 194 21.20 -4.99 -32.37
C ILE A 194 20.47 -5.47 -31.11
N GLY A 195 20.00 -4.56 -30.26
CA GLY A 195 19.25 -4.89 -29.05
C GLY A 195 17.98 -5.69 -29.36
N TRP A 196 17.24 -5.28 -30.39
CA TRP A 196 16.07 -5.99 -30.89
C TRP A 196 16.41 -7.38 -31.43
N ALA A 197 17.49 -7.52 -32.20
CA ALA A 197 17.96 -8.80 -32.70
C ALA A 197 18.34 -9.75 -31.55
N VAL A 198 18.99 -9.24 -30.50
CA VAL A 198 19.32 -10.01 -29.28
C VAL A 198 18.04 -10.46 -28.56
N ILE A 199 17.06 -9.57 -28.38
CA ILE A 199 15.77 -9.91 -27.75
C ILE A 199 15.04 -11.00 -28.55
N VAL A 200 14.94 -10.84 -29.88
CA VAL A 200 14.28 -11.82 -30.76
C VAL A 200 15.06 -13.14 -30.75
N GLY A 201 16.39 -13.09 -30.77
CA GLY A 201 17.26 -14.27 -30.66
C GLY A 201 17.03 -15.04 -29.36
N LEU A 202 17.05 -14.36 -28.20
CA LEU A 202 16.74 -14.95 -26.90
C LEU A 202 15.32 -15.53 -26.88
N TYR A 203 14.36 -14.82 -27.45
CA TYR A 203 12.99 -15.29 -27.56
C TYR A 203 12.87 -16.57 -28.40
N MET A 204 13.57 -16.63 -29.54
CA MET A 204 13.63 -17.81 -30.40
C MET A 204 14.30 -19.00 -29.69
N ILE A 205 15.36 -18.75 -28.91
CA ILE A 205 16.00 -19.78 -28.07
C ILE A 205 15.01 -20.33 -27.05
N ILE A 206 14.27 -19.46 -26.34
CA ILE A 206 13.24 -19.87 -25.38
C ILE A 206 12.17 -20.73 -26.07
N LEU A 207 11.70 -20.33 -27.25
CA LEU A 207 10.74 -21.12 -28.03
C LEU A 207 11.30 -22.47 -28.48
N PHE A 208 12.57 -22.51 -28.90
CA PHE A 208 13.24 -23.74 -29.34
C PHE A 208 13.43 -24.72 -28.18
N VAL A 209 14.00 -24.27 -27.05
CA VAL A 209 14.14 -25.07 -25.82
C VAL A 209 12.78 -25.63 -25.41
N ARG A 210 11.74 -24.78 -25.45
CA ARG A 210 10.37 -25.20 -25.13
C ARG A 210 9.85 -26.28 -26.08
N LYS A 211 10.11 -26.18 -27.39
CA LYS A 211 9.70 -27.17 -28.39
C LYS A 211 10.41 -28.52 -28.15
N THR A 212 11.70 -28.48 -27.83
CA THR A 212 12.50 -29.68 -27.54
C THR A 212 12.05 -30.35 -26.24
N VAL A 213 11.88 -29.57 -25.16
CA VAL A 213 11.36 -30.08 -23.88
C VAL A 213 9.96 -30.67 -24.04
N ARG A 214 9.06 -30.04 -24.82
CA ARG A 214 7.73 -30.60 -25.12
C ARG A 214 7.81 -31.93 -25.87
N ARG A 215 8.69 -32.05 -26.87
CA ARG A 215 8.87 -33.31 -27.61
C ARG A 215 9.40 -34.42 -26.71
N TYR A 216 10.30 -34.08 -25.80
CA TYR A 216 10.84 -35.04 -24.82
C TYR A 216 9.78 -35.46 -23.79
N GLN A 217 9.02 -34.51 -23.23
CA GLN A 217 7.94 -34.78 -22.27
C GLN A 217 6.77 -35.55 -22.90
N ALA A 218 6.38 -35.24 -24.15
CA ALA A 218 5.34 -35.98 -24.87
C ALA A 218 5.74 -37.45 -25.14
N LYS A 219 7.04 -37.75 -25.14
CA LYS A 219 7.56 -39.11 -25.30
C LYS A 219 7.61 -39.91 -23.99
N HIS A 220 7.56 -39.23 -22.83
CA HIS A 220 7.76 -39.84 -21.52
C HIS A 220 6.61 -39.67 -20.52
N ALA A 221 5.56 -38.88 -20.79
CA ALA A 221 4.45 -38.72 -19.86
C ALA A 221 3.10 -38.37 -20.50
N ASN A 222 2.03 -39.03 -20.05
CA ASN A 222 0.61 -38.62 -20.14
C ASN A 222 0.29 -37.34 -19.33
N SER A 223 1.26 -36.47 -19.10
CA SER A 223 1.08 -35.28 -18.28
C SER A 223 0.63 -34.10 -19.14
N SER A 224 -0.56 -33.58 -18.82
CA SER A 224 -1.10 -32.33 -19.35
C SER A 224 -0.16 -31.17 -19.03
N THR A 225 0.67 -30.78 -20.00
CA THR A 225 1.58 -29.65 -19.83
C THR A 225 0.75 -28.37 -19.62
N PRO A 226 1.07 -27.52 -18.62
CA PRO A 226 0.30 -26.31 -18.37
C PRO A 226 0.39 -25.37 -19.58
N LYS A 227 -0.75 -25.18 -20.27
CA LYS A 227 -0.96 -24.23 -21.39
C LYS A 227 -0.71 -22.75 -21.01
N ILE A 228 -0.30 -22.47 -19.77
CA ILE A 228 -0.32 -21.16 -19.12
C ILE A 228 0.83 -20.25 -19.59
N LEU A 229 1.96 -20.79 -20.05
CA LEU A 229 3.12 -19.97 -20.43
C LEU A 229 3.10 -19.47 -21.90
N THR A 230 2.07 -19.79 -22.69
CA THR A 230 2.03 -19.48 -24.13
C THR A 230 1.40 -18.12 -24.45
N LYS A 231 0.61 -17.53 -23.54
CA LYS A 231 -0.21 -16.34 -23.86
C LYS A 231 0.46 -14.98 -23.70
N TYR A 232 1.62 -14.89 -23.06
CA TYR A 232 2.27 -13.61 -22.79
C TYR A 232 3.48 -13.32 -23.68
N THR A 233 3.75 -14.18 -24.67
CA THR A 233 5.06 -14.24 -25.33
C THR A 233 5.21 -13.22 -26.46
N GLY A 234 4.17 -12.91 -27.24
CA GLY A 234 4.25 -11.88 -28.30
C GLY A 234 4.22 -10.44 -27.78
N GLY A 235 3.24 -10.11 -26.93
CA GLY A 235 3.05 -8.74 -26.43
C GLY A 235 4.18 -8.26 -25.51
N SER A 236 4.74 -9.16 -24.68
CA SER A 236 5.87 -8.80 -23.82
C SER A 236 7.13 -8.48 -24.63
N VAL A 237 7.39 -9.18 -25.73
CA VAL A 237 8.53 -8.89 -26.62
C VAL A 237 8.42 -7.50 -27.21
N VAL A 238 7.23 -7.09 -27.70
CA VAL A 238 7.02 -5.74 -28.24
C VAL A 238 7.24 -4.68 -27.17
N ILE A 239 6.72 -4.88 -25.95
CA ILE A 239 6.92 -3.94 -24.83
C ILE A 239 8.41 -3.84 -24.48
N ILE A 240 9.12 -4.98 -24.39
CA ILE A 240 10.56 -5.00 -24.11
C ILE A 240 11.33 -4.30 -25.23
N MET A 241 10.94 -4.49 -26.50
CA MET A 241 11.55 -3.79 -27.63
C MET A 241 11.33 -2.27 -27.55
N LEU A 242 10.14 -1.80 -27.14
CA LEU A 242 9.88 -0.38 -26.90
C LEU A 242 10.71 0.17 -25.74
N ILE A 243 10.85 -0.59 -24.65
CA ILE A 243 11.69 -0.21 -23.50
C ILE A 243 13.16 -0.11 -23.95
N VAL A 244 13.66 -1.09 -24.70
CA VAL A 244 15.04 -1.08 -25.21
C VAL A 244 15.25 0.05 -26.21
N TRP A 245 14.28 0.33 -27.08
CA TRP A 245 14.33 1.50 -27.94
C TRP A 245 14.43 2.78 -27.12
N TYR A 246 13.57 2.97 -26.11
CA TYR A 246 13.60 4.14 -25.24
C TYR A 246 14.94 4.26 -24.49
N LEU A 247 15.42 3.18 -23.87
CA LEU A 247 16.68 3.17 -23.12
C LEU A 247 17.91 3.45 -24.00
N LEU A 248 17.96 2.89 -25.21
CA LEU A 248 19.11 3.08 -26.10
C LEU A 248 19.09 4.42 -26.85
N THR A 249 17.91 5.02 -27.02
CA THR A 249 17.76 6.36 -27.62
C THR A 249 17.87 7.48 -26.59
N HIS A 250 17.61 7.19 -25.31
CA HIS A 250 17.66 8.14 -24.20
C HIS A 250 18.59 7.67 -23.10
N LEU A 251 19.74 7.09 -23.46
CA LEU A 251 20.66 6.54 -22.46
C LEU A 251 21.25 7.68 -21.63
N PRO A 252 21.01 7.73 -20.30
CA PRO A 252 21.55 8.77 -19.45
C PRO A 252 23.07 8.63 -19.35
N THR A 253 23.81 9.63 -19.82
CA THR A 253 25.29 9.69 -19.72
C THR A 253 25.76 10.73 -18.73
N GLY A 254 24.95 11.77 -18.51
CA GLY A 254 25.13 12.74 -17.45
C GLY A 254 23.97 12.65 -16.46
N VAL A 255 24.30 12.49 -15.19
CA VAL A 255 23.34 12.64 -14.09
C VAL A 255 23.84 13.79 -13.23
N GLU A 256 22.99 14.79 -13.03
CA GLU A 256 23.26 15.92 -12.16
C GLU A 256 22.23 15.95 -11.03
N PHE A 257 22.68 16.33 -9.84
CA PHE A 257 21.77 16.65 -8.75
C PHE A 257 21.13 18.01 -9.01
N LYS A 258 19.85 18.00 -9.38
CA LYS A 258 19.04 19.21 -9.46
C LYS A 258 18.17 19.34 -8.22
N ILE A 259 17.78 20.56 -7.92
CA ILE A 259 16.90 20.86 -6.81
C ILE A 259 15.52 21.15 -7.40
N PHE A 260 14.55 20.32 -7.04
CA PHE A 260 13.15 20.62 -7.30
C PHE A 260 12.69 21.62 -6.26
N THR A 261 12.21 22.78 -6.72
CA THR A 261 11.71 23.84 -5.86
C THR A 261 10.21 23.98 -6.02
N GLY A 262 9.50 24.11 -4.90
CA GLY A 262 8.07 24.43 -4.90
C GLY A 262 7.70 25.21 -3.66
N ASP A 263 6.61 25.96 -3.71
CA ASP A 263 6.08 26.69 -2.55
C ASP A 263 5.04 25.82 -1.83
N VAL A 264 5.28 25.50 -0.55
CA VAL A 264 4.39 24.67 0.27
C VAL A 264 3.00 25.29 0.47
N SER A 265 2.87 26.61 0.31
CA SER A 265 1.60 27.32 0.47
C SER A 265 0.68 27.23 -0.76
N VAL A 266 1.22 26.82 -1.92
CA VAL A 266 0.49 26.80 -3.19
C VAL A 266 0.40 25.36 -3.72
N PRO A 267 -0.69 24.98 -4.41
CA PRO A 267 -0.76 23.71 -5.12
C PRO A 267 0.33 23.57 -6.20
N ASN A 268 1.00 22.42 -6.26
CA ASN A 268 2.05 22.16 -7.25
C ASN A 268 1.55 21.25 -8.38
N ARG A 269 1.03 21.85 -9.45
CA ARG A 269 0.45 21.12 -10.59
C ARG A 269 1.39 20.09 -11.21
N THR A 270 2.69 20.36 -11.24
CA THR A 270 3.69 19.42 -11.78
C THR A 270 3.80 18.19 -10.89
N LEU A 271 3.94 18.39 -9.57
CA LEU A 271 3.98 17.29 -8.62
C LEU A 271 2.66 16.49 -8.64
N ASN A 272 1.52 17.17 -8.76
CA ASN A 272 0.20 16.55 -8.84
C ASN A 272 0.02 15.66 -10.06
N THR A 273 0.52 16.12 -11.20
CA THR A 273 0.53 15.34 -12.44
C THR A 273 1.38 14.08 -12.28
N ILE A 274 2.58 14.20 -11.69
CA ILE A 274 3.47 13.06 -11.42
C ILE A 274 2.80 12.06 -10.46
N THR A 275 2.19 12.55 -9.38
CA THR A 275 1.46 11.72 -8.41
C THR A 275 0.32 10.97 -9.10
N ALA A 276 -0.51 11.64 -9.90
CA ALA A 276 -1.61 11.03 -10.62
C ALA A 276 -1.16 9.93 -11.58
N PHE A 277 -0.09 10.17 -12.36
CA PHE A 277 0.49 9.14 -13.23
C PHE A 277 1.06 7.98 -12.41
N SER A 278 1.77 8.26 -11.32
CA SER A 278 2.34 7.23 -10.45
C SER A 278 1.24 6.36 -9.84
N THR A 279 0.15 6.95 -9.36
CA THR A 279 -1.03 6.23 -8.88
C THR A 279 -1.65 5.35 -9.96
N PHE A 280 -1.83 5.88 -11.18
CA PHE A 280 -2.36 5.12 -12.32
C PHE A 280 -1.50 3.87 -12.61
N PHE A 281 -0.18 4.05 -12.76
CA PHE A 281 0.72 2.94 -13.08
C PHE A 281 0.82 1.93 -11.95
N LEU A 282 0.85 2.39 -10.70
CA LEU A 282 0.95 1.53 -9.52
C LEU A 282 -0.31 0.67 -9.35
N LEU A 283 -1.50 1.23 -9.57
CA LEU A 283 -2.75 0.46 -9.57
C LEU A 283 -2.78 -0.59 -10.67
N LEU A 284 -2.35 -0.22 -11.88
CA LEU A 284 -2.27 -1.15 -13.00
C LEU A 284 -1.25 -2.28 -12.71
N TRP A 285 -0.09 -1.92 -12.17
CA TRP A 285 0.97 -2.84 -11.78
C TRP A 285 0.49 -3.87 -10.77
N PHE A 286 -0.29 -3.47 -9.76
CA PHE A 286 -0.84 -4.42 -8.78
C PHE A 286 -2.05 -5.21 -9.31
N ALA A 287 -2.83 -4.66 -10.24
CA ALA A 287 -3.97 -5.34 -10.83
C ALA A 287 -3.56 -6.52 -11.73
N VAL A 288 -2.52 -6.35 -12.55
CA VAL A 288 -2.11 -7.38 -13.54
C VAL A 288 -1.78 -8.73 -12.89
N PRO A 289 -0.89 -8.85 -11.89
CA PRO A 289 -0.59 -10.12 -11.23
C PRO A 289 -1.83 -10.77 -10.60
N LYS A 290 -2.74 -9.97 -10.04
CA LYS A 290 -4.00 -10.44 -9.46
C LYS A 290 -4.90 -11.06 -10.52
N ILE A 291 -5.11 -10.40 -11.66
CA ILE A 291 -5.92 -10.90 -12.79
C ILE A 291 -5.34 -12.22 -13.33
N VAL A 292 -4.02 -12.27 -13.50
CA VAL A 292 -3.32 -13.47 -13.97
C VAL A 292 -3.51 -14.63 -12.99
N ARG A 293 -3.32 -14.39 -11.68
CA ARG A 293 -3.49 -15.40 -10.65
C ARG A 293 -4.92 -15.92 -10.58
N THR A 294 -5.92 -15.04 -10.63
CA THR A 294 -7.34 -15.43 -10.62
C THR A 294 -7.69 -16.30 -11.82
N GLY A 295 -7.21 -15.95 -13.01
CA GLY A 295 -7.42 -16.78 -14.20
C GLY A 295 -6.77 -18.15 -14.09
N ARG A 296 -5.56 -18.24 -13.53
CA ARG A 296 -4.91 -19.55 -13.28
C ARG A 296 -5.73 -20.43 -12.32
N LEU A 297 -6.25 -19.84 -11.25
CA LEU A 297 -7.10 -20.56 -10.29
C LEU A 297 -8.43 -20.99 -10.91
N ALA A 298 -9.00 -20.18 -11.80
CA ALA A 298 -10.23 -20.53 -12.52
C ALA A 298 -10.02 -21.72 -13.47
N VAL A 299 -8.93 -21.72 -14.23
CA VAL A 299 -8.56 -22.86 -15.11
C VAL A 299 -8.33 -24.13 -14.29
N GLN A 300 -7.65 -24.04 -13.14
CA GLN A 300 -7.43 -25.18 -12.24
C GLN A 300 -8.74 -25.75 -11.67
N LYS A 301 -9.81 -24.96 -11.62
CA LYS A 301 -11.14 -25.39 -11.19
C LYS A 301 -12.01 -25.93 -12.32
N GLY A 302 -11.45 -26.11 -13.53
CA GLY A 302 -12.17 -26.65 -14.68
C GLY A 302 -13.04 -25.63 -15.43
N ILE A 303 -12.89 -24.33 -15.18
CA ILE A 303 -13.63 -23.30 -15.92
C ILE A 303 -13.11 -23.24 -17.37
N PRO A 304 -13.98 -23.19 -18.40
CA PRO A 304 -13.56 -23.10 -19.79
C PRO A 304 -12.60 -21.94 -20.04
N VAL A 305 -11.53 -22.22 -20.79
CA VAL A 305 -10.45 -21.25 -21.05
C VAL A 305 -10.97 -19.99 -21.74
N GLU A 306 -11.95 -20.13 -22.64
CA GLU A 306 -12.58 -19.00 -23.34
C GLU A 306 -13.32 -18.06 -22.38
N SER A 307 -14.06 -18.62 -21.42
CA SER A 307 -14.70 -17.84 -20.36
C SER A 307 -13.65 -17.13 -19.50
N VAL A 308 -12.56 -17.83 -19.13
CA VAL A 308 -11.47 -17.23 -18.35
C VAL A 308 -10.81 -16.08 -19.10
N GLU A 309 -10.52 -16.22 -20.39
CA GLU A 309 -9.94 -15.15 -21.22
C GLU A 309 -10.84 -13.92 -21.29
N THR A 310 -12.13 -14.15 -21.55
CA THR A 310 -13.13 -13.08 -21.65
C THR A 310 -13.24 -12.33 -20.32
N THR A 311 -13.30 -13.06 -19.20
CA THR A 311 -13.31 -12.46 -17.86
C THR A 311 -12.01 -11.72 -17.56
N GLN A 312 -10.84 -12.26 -17.90
CA GLN A 312 -9.55 -11.58 -17.68
C GLN A 312 -9.44 -10.28 -18.47
N LYS A 313 -9.92 -10.26 -19.73
CA LYS A 313 -9.98 -9.05 -20.55
C LYS A 313 -10.90 -8.00 -19.94
N GLN A 314 -12.06 -8.42 -19.44
CA GLN A 314 -12.99 -7.54 -18.75
C GLN A 314 -12.38 -6.97 -17.46
N MET A 315 -11.82 -7.82 -16.60
CA MET A 315 -11.13 -7.38 -15.37
C MET A 315 -10.00 -6.40 -15.65
N PHE A 316 -9.26 -6.60 -16.74
CA PHE A 316 -8.21 -5.67 -17.15
C PHE A 316 -8.79 -4.32 -17.58
N LYS A 317 -9.84 -4.31 -18.42
CA LYS A 317 -10.53 -3.08 -18.82
C LYS A 317 -11.07 -2.31 -17.60
N ASP A 318 -11.69 -3.02 -16.66
CA ASP A 318 -12.21 -2.45 -15.43
C ASP A 318 -11.10 -1.88 -14.54
N SER A 319 -9.95 -2.56 -14.49
CA SER A 319 -8.77 -2.09 -13.74
C SER A 319 -8.15 -0.84 -14.37
N VAL A 320 -8.06 -0.78 -15.70
CA VAL A 320 -7.59 0.42 -16.43
C VAL A 320 -8.55 1.57 -16.18
N PHE A 321 -9.86 1.38 -16.34
CA PHE A 321 -10.85 2.42 -16.10
C PHE A 321 -10.80 2.92 -14.65
N SER A 322 -10.72 2.00 -13.68
CA SER A 322 -10.60 2.35 -12.26
C SER A 322 -9.31 3.13 -11.99
N ALA A 323 -8.18 2.72 -12.56
CA ALA A 323 -6.91 3.42 -12.41
C ALA A 323 -6.95 4.82 -13.01
N ILE A 324 -7.60 5.01 -14.18
CA ILE A 324 -7.80 6.34 -14.80
C ILE A 324 -8.66 7.20 -13.87
N LEU A 325 -9.81 6.69 -13.42
CA LEU A 325 -10.72 7.44 -12.57
C LEU A 325 -10.06 7.85 -11.25
N ILE A 326 -9.32 6.94 -10.61
CA ILE A 326 -8.59 7.22 -9.37
C ILE A 326 -7.44 8.20 -9.63
N GLY A 327 -6.67 8.03 -10.72
CA GLY A 327 -5.59 8.95 -11.08
C GLY A 327 -6.10 10.37 -11.34
N LEU A 328 -7.20 10.51 -12.10
CA LEU A 328 -7.86 11.80 -12.33
C LEU A 328 -8.42 12.38 -11.02
N GLY A 329 -9.08 11.55 -10.20
CA GLY A 329 -9.57 11.97 -8.89
C GLY A 329 -8.44 12.48 -7.99
N ALA A 330 -7.31 11.78 -7.94
CA ALA A 330 -6.11 12.22 -7.23
C ALA A 330 -5.60 13.56 -7.78
N TYR A 331 -5.51 13.74 -9.11
CA TYR A 331 -5.11 15.01 -9.73
C TYR A 331 -6.05 16.17 -9.38
N PHE A 332 -7.37 15.96 -9.48
CA PHE A 332 -8.36 16.99 -9.16
C PHE A 332 -8.28 17.39 -7.68
N ILE A 333 -8.23 16.40 -6.78
CA ILE A 333 -8.15 16.66 -5.35
C ILE A 333 -6.84 17.39 -5.01
N THR A 334 -5.69 16.89 -5.46
CA THR A 334 -4.38 17.49 -5.16
C THR A 334 -4.22 18.88 -5.74
N ASN A 335 -4.84 19.20 -6.87
CA ASN A 335 -4.83 20.57 -7.41
C ASN A 335 -5.56 21.61 -6.55
N HIS A 336 -6.38 21.17 -5.59
CA HIS A 336 -7.04 22.05 -4.63
C HIS A 336 -6.34 22.09 -3.28
N ILE A 337 -5.26 21.34 -3.09
CA ILE A 337 -4.57 21.24 -1.80
C ILE A 337 -3.17 21.88 -1.91
N PRO A 338 -2.72 22.64 -0.89
CA PRO A 338 -1.36 23.16 -0.85
C PRO A 338 -0.32 22.03 -0.87
N SER A 339 0.81 22.27 -1.54
CA SER A 339 1.85 21.25 -1.66
C SER A 339 2.52 20.87 -0.33
N ALA A 340 2.30 21.63 0.76
CA ALA A 340 2.61 21.21 2.12
C ALA A 340 1.99 19.84 2.48
N PHE A 341 0.72 19.65 2.13
CA PHE A 341 0.03 18.40 2.41
C PHE A 341 0.63 17.25 1.59
N GLU A 342 0.89 17.48 0.30
CA GLU A 342 1.56 16.51 -0.58
C GLU A 342 2.96 16.17 -0.07
N LEU A 343 3.74 17.15 0.37
CA LEU A 343 5.08 16.93 0.94
C LEU A 343 5.01 16.08 2.22
N SER A 344 4.00 16.31 3.06
CA SER A 344 3.75 15.48 4.24
C SER A 344 3.40 14.04 3.85
N ILE A 345 2.51 13.83 2.87
CA ILE A 345 2.13 12.51 2.36
C ILE A 345 3.33 11.81 1.73
N PHE A 346 4.09 12.51 0.89
CA PHE A 346 5.28 11.97 0.25
C PHE A 346 6.31 11.50 1.28
N THR A 347 6.50 12.27 2.36
CA THR A 347 7.34 11.87 3.49
C THR A 347 6.83 10.58 4.13
N LEU A 348 5.52 10.48 4.39
CA LEU A 348 4.89 9.27 4.92
C LEU A 348 5.06 8.08 3.97
N GLU A 349 4.89 8.28 2.66
CA GLU A 349 5.02 7.25 1.64
C GLU A 349 6.45 6.72 1.56
N ILE A 350 7.47 7.58 1.54
CA ILE A 350 8.87 7.18 1.58
C ILE A 350 9.17 6.33 2.82
N ILE A 351 8.71 6.76 3.99
CA ILE A 351 8.92 5.99 5.23
C ILE A 351 8.17 4.64 5.14
N SER A 352 6.96 4.63 4.57
CA SER A 352 6.17 3.42 4.40
C SER A 352 6.82 2.41 3.44
N LEU A 353 7.40 2.88 2.32
CA LEU A 353 8.12 2.07 1.33
C LEU A 353 9.44 1.54 1.88
N SER A 354 10.09 2.32 2.75
CA SER A 354 11.35 1.93 3.40
C SER A 354 11.14 0.94 4.56
N SER A 355 9.97 0.96 5.19
CA SER A 355 9.68 0.16 6.38
C SER A 355 9.77 -1.37 6.20
N PRO A 356 9.34 -1.98 5.07
CA PRO A 356 9.61 -3.38 4.78
C PRO A 356 11.09 -3.77 4.90
N PHE A 357 11.99 -2.83 4.65
CA PHE A 357 13.44 -3.05 4.68
C PHE A 357 14.06 -2.73 6.05
N THR A 358 13.35 -2.00 6.91
CA THR A 358 13.82 -1.57 8.23
C THR A 358 12.97 -2.18 9.35
N LEU A 359 11.92 -1.48 9.78
CA LEU A 359 11.15 -1.74 11.00
C LEU A 359 10.33 -3.04 10.88
N ASP A 360 9.66 -3.25 9.75
CA ASP A 360 8.83 -4.46 9.54
C ASP A 360 9.71 -5.71 9.48
N LYS A 361 10.91 -5.62 8.87
CA LYS A 361 11.90 -6.72 8.86
C LYS A 361 12.41 -7.04 10.26
N MET A 362 12.67 -6.03 11.09
CA MET A 362 13.09 -6.23 12.49
C MET A 362 12.00 -6.91 13.32
N ILE A 363 10.73 -6.49 13.18
CA ILE A 363 9.59 -7.11 13.87
C ILE A 363 9.45 -8.59 13.45
N LEU A 364 9.41 -8.85 12.15
CA LEU A 364 9.24 -10.22 11.63
C LEU A 364 10.40 -11.14 12.04
N LYS A 365 11.64 -10.63 12.06
CA LYS A 365 12.80 -11.40 12.53
C LYS A 365 12.71 -11.72 14.02
N HIS A 366 12.18 -10.80 14.83
CA HIS A 366 11.99 -11.04 16.27
C HIS A 366 10.89 -12.09 16.51
N GLN A 367 9.80 -12.04 15.74
CA GLN A 367 8.74 -13.06 15.79
C GLN A 367 9.23 -14.44 15.36
N ALA A 368 10.03 -14.52 14.28
CA ALA A 368 10.59 -15.79 13.81
C ALA A 368 11.52 -16.45 14.85
N LYS A 369 12.18 -15.65 15.71
CA LYS A 369 13.00 -16.16 16.83
C LYS A 369 12.19 -16.61 18.04
N GLN A 370 10.95 -16.15 18.18
CA GLN A 370 10.06 -16.50 19.30
C GLN A 370 9.08 -17.62 18.94
N ALA A 371 9.01 -18.02 17.67
CA ALA A 371 8.23 -19.18 17.27
C ALA A 371 8.91 -20.44 17.84
N PRO A 372 8.20 -21.30 18.60
CA PRO A 372 8.76 -22.57 19.04
C PRO A 372 9.20 -23.36 17.80
N GLU A 373 10.39 -23.98 17.86
CA GLU A 373 10.83 -24.91 16.82
C GLU A 373 9.71 -25.94 16.62
N PRO A 374 9.35 -26.26 15.36
CA PRO A 374 8.40 -27.32 15.11
C PRO A 374 8.93 -28.58 15.81
N GLU A 375 8.12 -29.17 16.69
CA GLU A 375 8.44 -30.47 17.29
C GLU A 375 8.87 -31.40 16.15
N PRO A 376 10.03 -32.08 16.26
CA PRO A 376 10.42 -33.05 15.26
C PRO A 376 9.28 -34.06 15.13
N ASP A 377 8.79 -34.28 13.90
CA ASP A 377 7.78 -35.29 13.60
C ASP A 377 8.30 -36.64 14.14
N VAL A 378 7.86 -37.02 15.35
CA VAL A 378 8.07 -38.34 15.93
C VAL A 378 7.02 -39.25 15.31
N ASP A 379 7.18 -39.58 14.04
CA ASP A 379 6.44 -40.65 13.37
C ASP A 379 7.22 -41.12 12.14
N ASP A 380 8.37 -41.75 12.38
CA ASP A 380 8.91 -42.76 11.45
C ASP A 380 9.58 -43.89 12.25
N PHE A 381 8.77 -44.56 13.09
CA PHE A 381 9.08 -45.92 13.54
C PHE A 381 8.31 -46.88 12.65
N THR A 382 8.85 -47.17 11.46
CA THR A 382 8.54 -48.44 10.79
C THR A 382 9.15 -49.58 11.61
N PRO A 383 8.37 -50.57 12.08
CA PRO A 383 8.95 -51.78 12.63
C PRO A 383 9.49 -52.62 11.48
N SER A 384 10.80 -52.80 11.45
CA SER A 384 11.44 -53.87 10.70
C SER A 384 11.18 -55.20 11.40
N THR A 385 10.31 -56.04 10.82
CA THR A 385 10.53 -57.49 10.52
C THR A 385 9.27 -58.09 9.93
#